data_AF-A0A963QD19-F1
#
_entry.id   AF-A0A963QD19-F1
#
_cell.length_a   1.000
_cell.length_b   1.000
_cell.length_c   1.000
_cell.angle_alpha   90.00
_cell.angle_beta   90.00
_cell.angle_gamma   90.00
#
_symmetry.space_group_name_H-M   'P 1'
#
loop_
_entity.id
_entity.type
_entity.pdbx_description
1 polymer ?
#
loop_
_entity_poly.entity_id
_entity_poly.type
_entity_poly.pdbx_seq_one_letter_code
_entity_poly.pdbx_strand_id
1 'polypeptide(L)'
;MTLFPLLPLRDIVVFPGMVVPLFVGREKSVAALETAMAGDKDIFLLAQLDPGCDDPDRDDLYDVGVVAQVLQLLKLPDGTVRVLVEGGRRARIQGLREEREFVVAEVEMIDEENVAGTEVSAMMRSVVDQFGEYAKLNKKLPEDLGEQLADISDAARLADTIAANLNAKVSDKQALLTEPDPLKRLEMVFSFMEGELSVLQVERKIRGRVKRQMEKTQREYYLNEQLKAIQSELGGGDGEDGDEIAELQARIDGLKLSKEAKTKAETELKKLKTMQPMSAEATVIRNYLDVLLGLPWGKKSRLKKDIAKAQAVLDQDHYALDKVKERIVEYLAVQARTNKLKGPILCLVGPPGVGKTSLGKSIARATGREFVRQSLGGVRDEAEIRGHRRTYIGSLPGKIISNLKKAGTSNPLFLLDEID
;
A
#
# COMPACT_ATOMS: atom_id res chain seq x y z
N MET A 1 -9.39 -10.74 51.63
CA MET A 1 -8.63 -9.91 50.68
C MET A 1 -7.17 -10.18 50.91
N THR A 2 -6.43 -10.42 49.84
CA THR A 2 -5.04 -10.88 49.90
C THR A 2 -4.16 -9.82 49.25
N LEU A 3 -2.98 -9.57 49.83
CA LEU A 3 -2.05 -8.55 49.38
C LEU A 3 -0.88 -9.21 48.65
N PHE A 4 -0.62 -8.79 47.41
CA PHE A 4 0.50 -9.28 46.63
C PHE A 4 1.35 -8.14 46.08
N PRO A 5 2.68 -8.29 46.02
CA PRO A 5 3.53 -7.35 45.29
C PRO A 5 3.08 -7.22 43.83
N LEU A 6 2.85 -5.99 43.39
CA LEU A 6 2.38 -5.70 42.03
C LEU A 6 3.57 -5.63 41.07
N LEU A 7 3.44 -6.31 39.94
CA LEU A 7 4.33 -6.16 38.80
C LEU A 7 3.53 -5.73 37.55
N PRO A 8 3.58 -4.43 37.18
CA PRO A 8 3.01 -3.95 35.94
C PRO A 8 3.77 -4.48 34.72
N LEU A 9 3.05 -5.04 33.76
CA LEU A 9 3.59 -5.66 32.55
C LEU A 9 3.38 -4.74 31.34
N ARG A 10 4.45 -4.57 30.55
CA ARG A 10 4.42 -3.85 29.27
C ARG A 10 4.20 -4.86 28.15
N ASP A 11 3.24 -4.58 27.26
CA ASP A 11 3.00 -5.33 26.02
C ASP A 11 2.76 -6.85 26.17
N ILE A 12 2.43 -7.34 27.37
CA ILE A 12 2.17 -8.75 27.60
C ILE A 12 1.06 -8.97 28.63
N VAL A 13 0.22 -9.97 28.35
CA VAL A 13 -0.79 -10.52 29.27
C VAL A 13 -0.38 -11.94 29.58
N VAL A 14 -0.24 -12.26 30.87
CA VAL A 14 0.08 -13.62 31.33
C VAL A 14 -1.22 -14.36 31.62
N PHE A 15 -1.31 -15.61 31.18
CA PHE A 15 -2.45 -16.49 31.41
C PHE A 15 -2.13 -17.56 32.46
N PRO A 16 -3.14 -18.14 33.13
CA PRO A 16 -2.97 -19.35 33.95
C PRO A 16 -2.21 -20.47 33.22
N GLY A 17 -1.27 -21.10 33.90
CA GLY A 17 -0.39 -22.16 33.36
C GLY A 17 0.70 -21.68 32.39
N MET A 18 0.76 -20.39 32.06
CA MET A 18 1.80 -19.83 31.19
C MET A 18 3.09 -19.61 31.97
N VAL A 19 4.19 -20.19 31.48
CA VAL A 19 5.54 -19.92 31.98
C VAL A 19 6.25 -18.94 31.05
N VAL A 20 6.65 -17.78 31.57
CA VAL A 20 7.25 -16.72 30.74
C VAL A 20 8.43 -16.04 31.43
N PRO A 21 9.54 -15.79 30.71
CA PRO A 21 10.62 -14.95 31.22
C PRO A 21 10.27 -13.47 31.05
N LEU A 22 10.35 -12.71 32.14
CA LEU A 22 10.17 -11.27 32.17
C LEU A 22 11.50 -10.57 32.49
N PHE A 23 11.72 -9.41 31.87
CA PHE A 23 12.87 -8.55 32.14
C PHE A 23 12.39 -7.31 32.88
N VAL A 24 12.93 -7.10 34.08
CA VAL A 24 12.50 -6.05 34.99
C VAL A 24 13.68 -5.15 35.30
N GLY A 25 13.53 -3.86 35.03
CA GLY A 25 14.57 -2.85 35.27
C GLY A 25 14.14 -1.67 36.16
N ARG A 26 12.84 -1.54 36.47
CA ARG A 26 12.35 -0.45 37.35
C ARG A 26 12.67 -0.79 38.80
N GLU A 27 13.23 0.16 39.54
CA GLU A 27 13.63 -0.02 40.95
C GLU A 27 12.47 -0.54 41.81
N LYS A 28 11.28 0.08 41.73
CA LYS A 28 10.07 -0.36 42.45
C LYS A 28 9.68 -1.82 42.13
N SER A 29 9.83 -2.24 40.88
CA SER A 29 9.48 -3.59 40.43
C SER A 29 10.54 -4.62 40.83
N VAL A 30 11.82 -4.24 40.86
CA VAL A 30 12.90 -5.10 41.37
C VAL A 30 12.72 -5.31 42.88
N ALA A 31 12.42 -4.26 43.64
CA ALA A 31 12.13 -4.35 45.07
C ALA A 31 10.90 -5.24 45.37
N ALA A 32 9.84 -5.14 44.55
CA ALA A 32 8.67 -6.02 44.63
C ALA A 32 9.04 -7.50 44.48
N LEU A 33 9.87 -7.82 43.48
CA LEU A 33 10.33 -9.19 43.21
C LEU A 33 11.23 -9.74 44.31
N GLU A 34 12.16 -8.93 44.84
CA GLU A 34 13.04 -9.34 45.94
C GLU A 34 12.24 -9.63 47.22
N THR A 35 11.24 -8.79 47.50
CA THR A 35 10.34 -9.00 48.63
C THR A 35 9.48 -10.26 48.47
N ALA A 36 8.92 -10.47 47.27
CA ALA A 36 8.15 -11.68 46.96
C ALA A 36 8.99 -12.95 47.15
N MET A 37 10.25 -12.93 46.71
CA MET A 37 11.20 -14.05 46.86
C MET A 37 11.56 -14.38 48.30
N ALA A 38 11.44 -13.42 49.22
CA ALA A 38 11.65 -13.63 50.66
C ALA A 38 10.41 -14.18 51.39
N GLY A 39 9.23 -14.10 50.75
CA GLY A 39 7.96 -14.61 51.28
C GLY A 39 7.44 -15.82 50.48
N ASP A 40 6.15 -15.77 50.10
CA ASP A 40 5.44 -16.87 49.45
C ASP A 40 5.73 -17.02 47.94
N LYS A 41 6.60 -16.18 47.38
CA LYS A 41 6.97 -16.12 45.94
C LYS A 41 5.82 -15.76 44.99
N ASP A 42 4.65 -15.42 45.51
CA ASP A 42 3.51 -14.98 44.72
C ASP A 42 3.59 -13.49 44.43
N ILE A 43 3.33 -13.13 43.18
CA ILE A 43 3.25 -11.76 42.69
C ILE A 43 1.98 -11.58 41.88
N PHE A 44 1.48 -10.35 41.80
CA PHE A 44 0.32 -10.04 40.99
C PHE A 44 0.74 -9.32 39.71
N LEU A 45 0.38 -9.93 38.58
CA LEU A 45 0.71 -9.46 37.24
C LEU A 45 -0.48 -8.75 36.63
N LEU A 46 -0.29 -7.48 36.26
CA LEU A 46 -1.28 -6.68 35.55
C LEU A 46 -0.69 -6.08 34.29
N ALA A 47 -1.43 -6.16 33.19
CA ALA A 47 -1.05 -5.44 31.97
C ALA A 47 -1.33 -3.93 32.15
N GLN A 48 -0.50 -3.11 31.51
CA GLN A 48 -0.69 -1.67 31.39
C GLN A 48 -1.60 -1.33 30.19
N LEU A 49 -2.38 -0.26 30.31
CA LEU A 49 -3.14 0.32 29.20
C LEU A 49 -2.21 0.98 28.18
N ASP A 50 -1.23 1.75 28.67
CA ASP A 50 -0.15 2.33 27.86
C ASP A 50 1.21 1.69 28.21
N PRO A 51 1.81 0.89 27.31
CA PRO A 51 3.14 0.30 27.50
C PRO A 51 4.26 1.33 27.68
N GLY A 52 4.05 2.57 27.22
CA GLY A 52 5.01 3.67 27.33
C GLY A 52 5.05 4.34 28.71
N CYS A 53 4.06 4.10 29.58
CA CYS A 53 4.00 4.72 30.90
C CYS A 53 5.03 4.09 31.85
N ASP A 54 5.98 4.88 32.37
CA ASP A 54 7.09 4.37 33.20
C ASP A 54 6.73 4.15 34.68
N ASP A 55 5.77 4.87 35.24
CA ASP A 55 5.29 4.71 36.61
C ASP A 55 3.76 4.70 36.57
N PRO A 56 3.14 3.55 36.25
CA PRO A 56 1.70 3.47 36.03
C PRO A 56 0.93 3.57 37.33
N ASP A 57 -0.05 4.48 37.36
CA ASP A 57 -1.01 4.62 38.46
C ASP A 57 -2.17 3.61 38.29
N ARG A 58 -3.13 3.61 39.24
CA ARG A 58 -4.28 2.67 39.21
C ARG A 58 -5.06 2.74 37.90
N ASP A 59 -5.24 3.94 37.35
CA ASP A 59 -6.04 4.19 36.16
C ASP A 59 -5.31 3.79 34.86
N ASP A 60 -3.99 3.51 34.94
CA ASP A 60 -3.17 3.06 33.81
C ASP A 60 -3.09 1.52 33.72
N LEU A 61 -3.78 0.80 34.61
CA LEU A 61 -3.74 -0.66 34.73
C LEU A 61 -5.11 -1.26 34.45
N TYR A 62 -5.11 -2.46 33.87
CA TYR A 62 -6.35 -3.24 33.76
C TYR A 62 -6.85 -3.73 35.13
N ASP A 63 -8.14 -4.06 35.20
CA ASP A 63 -8.79 -4.49 36.44
C ASP A 63 -8.57 -5.96 36.79
N VAL A 64 -8.26 -6.79 35.78
CA VAL A 64 -8.09 -8.24 35.95
C VAL A 64 -6.68 -8.63 35.56
N GLY A 65 -6.03 -9.41 36.42
CA GLY A 65 -4.67 -9.89 36.24
C GLY A 65 -4.54 -11.35 36.66
N VAL A 66 -3.30 -11.79 36.79
CA VAL A 66 -2.96 -13.14 37.24
C VAL A 66 -2.02 -13.08 38.43
N VAL A 67 -2.37 -13.80 39.49
CA VAL A 67 -1.44 -14.12 40.57
C VAL A 67 -0.52 -15.21 40.03
N ALA A 68 0.77 -14.92 39.97
CA ALA A 68 1.80 -15.77 39.40
C ALA A 68 2.86 -16.08 40.45
N GLN A 69 3.47 -17.26 40.33
CA GLN A 69 4.58 -17.66 41.20
C GLN A 69 5.91 -17.38 40.52
N VAL A 70 6.86 -16.82 41.28
CA VAL A 70 8.25 -16.64 40.84
C VAL A 70 8.99 -17.96 40.94
N LEU A 71 9.36 -18.53 39.79
CA LEU A 71 10.11 -19.79 39.70
C LEU A 71 11.62 -19.55 39.86
N GLN A 72 12.14 -18.53 39.19
CA GLN A 72 13.57 -18.24 39.15
C GLN A 72 13.83 -16.74 39.02
N LEU A 73 14.82 -16.23 39.74
CA LEU A 73 15.29 -14.85 39.65
C LEU A 73 16.80 -14.83 39.35
N LEU A 74 17.20 -14.11 38.31
CA LEU A 74 18.59 -13.92 37.91
C LEU A 74 18.90 -12.44 37.74
N LYS A 75 19.80 -11.91 38.57
CA LYS A 75 20.32 -10.54 38.41
C LYS A 75 21.38 -10.51 37.32
N LEU A 76 21.22 -9.61 36.35
CA LEU A 76 22.16 -9.41 35.26
C LEU A 76 23.21 -8.34 35.66
N PRO A 77 24.41 -8.35 35.05
CA PRO A 77 25.49 -7.40 35.38
C PRO A 77 25.15 -5.93 35.10
N ASP A 78 24.14 -5.67 34.27
CA ASP A 78 23.64 -4.34 33.92
C ASP A 78 22.64 -3.76 34.94
N GLY A 79 22.34 -4.50 36.01
CA GLY A 79 21.39 -4.11 37.06
C GLY A 79 19.95 -4.52 36.76
N THR A 80 19.66 -5.08 35.59
CA THR A 80 18.32 -5.62 35.29
C THR A 80 18.14 -7.01 35.91
N VAL A 81 16.89 -7.39 36.16
CA VAL A 81 16.52 -8.69 36.71
C VAL A 81 15.73 -9.47 35.67
N ARG A 82 16.23 -10.66 35.32
CA ARG A 82 15.47 -11.64 34.55
C ARG A 82 14.76 -12.58 35.51
N VAL A 83 13.44 -12.59 35.45
CA VAL A 83 12.60 -13.45 36.29
C VAL A 83 11.80 -14.43 35.43
N LEU A 84 11.70 -15.68 35.85
CA LEU A 84 10.81 -16.67 35.26
C LEU A 84 9.59 -16.81 36.17
N VAL A 85 8.41 -16.60 35.60
CA VAL A 85 7.14 -16.63 36.34
C VAL A 85 6.20 -17.66 35.72
N GLU A 86 5.38 -18.28 36.56
CA GLU A 86 4.28 -19.17 36.15
C GLU A 86 2.95 -18.54 36.56
N GLY A 87 2.08 -18.30 35.58
CA GLY A 87 0.73 -17.80 35.83
C GLY A 87 -0.08 -18.82 36.64
N GLY A 88 -0.60 -18.41 37.78
CA GLY A 88 -1.47 -19.22 38.63
C GLY A 88 -2.93 -18.92 38.33
N ARG A 89 -3.56 -18.13 39.19
CA ARG A 89 -5.01 -17.88 39.18
C ARG A 89 -5.34 -16.45 38.79
N ARG A 90 -6.49 -16.26 38.15
CA ARG A 90 -7.04 -14.93 37.86
C ARG A 90 -7.42 -14.22 39.16
N ALA A 91 -7.17 -12.92 39.21
CA ALA A 91 -7.65 -12.08 40.30
C ALA A 91 -8.01 -10.68 39.79
N ARG A 92 -8.98 -10.06 40.45
CA ARG A 92 -9.39 -8.67 40.22
C ARG A 92 -8.71 -7.77 41.24
N ILE A 93 -8.17 -6.65 40.78
CA ILE A 93 -7.64 -5.62 41.67
C ILE A 93 -8.76 -4.82 42.33
N GLN A 94 -8.69 -4.68 43.65
CA GLN A 94 -9.62 -3.89 44.46
C GLN A 94 -8.99 -2.56 44.90
N GLY A 95 -7.68 -2.54 45.11
CA GLY A 95 -6.95 -1.34 45.51
C GLY A 95 -5.45 -1.45 45.34
N LEU A 96 -4.78 -0.29 45.35
CA LEU A 96 -3.32 -0.19 45.40
C LEU A 96 -2.88 0.45 46.71
N ARG A 97 -1.78 -0.06 47.25
CA ARG A 97 -1.12 0.50 48.42
C ARG A 97 0.37 0.63 48.15
N GLU A 98 0.90 1.83 48.35
CA GLU A 98 2.34 2.03 48.33
C GLU A 98 2.94 1.51 49.65
N GLU A 99 3.88 0.58 49.52
CA GLU A 99 4.84 0.20 50.55
C GLU A 99 6.17 0.90 50.21
N ARG A 100 7.02 1.17 51.21
CA ARG A 100 8.15 2.12 51.10
C ARG A 100 8.96 2.05 49.80
N GLU A 101 9.23 0.85 49.28
CA GLU A 101 10.07 0.64 48.10
C GLU A 101 9.32 -0.02 46.92
N PHE A 102 8.05 -0.38 47.06
CA PHE A 102 7.28 -1.08 46.02
C PHE A 102 5.76 -0.94 46.20
N VAL A 103 5.00 -1.31 45.17
CA VAL A 103 3.53 -1.24 45.20
C VAL A 103 2.94 -2.61 45.50
N VAL A 104 1.92 -2.64 46.36
CA VAL A 104 1.14 -3.83 46.69
C VAL A 104 -0.27 -3.67 46.17
N ALA A 105 -0.80 -4.72 45.54
CA ALA A 105 -2.18 -4.77 45.11
C ALA A 105 -3.02 -5.58 46.12
N GLU A 106 -4.16 -5.03 46.49
CA GLU A 106 -5.23 -5.77 47.15
C GLU A 106 -6.08 -6.44 46.09
N VAL A 107 -6.16 -7.78 46.15
CA VAL A 107 -6.83 -8.56 45.11
C VAL A 107 -7.94 -9.44 45.66
N GLU A 108 -8.93 -9.67 44.80
CA GLU A 108 -10.00 -10.64 44.95
C GLU A 108 -9.79 -11.76 43.93
N MET A 109 -9.65 -13.00 44.40
CA MET A 109 -9.49 -14.15 43.52
C MET A 109 -10.77 -14.38 42.73
N ILE A 110 -10.64 -14.62 41.42
CA ILE A 110 -11.78 -14.96 40.56
C ILE A 110 -11.87 -16.49 40.53
N ASP A 111 -13.02 -17.02 40.93
CA ASP A 111 -13.29 -18.46 40.86
C ASP A 111 -13.44 -18.89 39.39
N GLU A 112 -12.85 -20.03 39.07
CA GLU A 112 -12.93 -20.60 37.72
C GLU A 112 -14.24 -21.37 37.56
N GLU A 113 -15.04 -20.98 36.56
CA GLU A 113 -16.21 -21.75 36.16
C GLU A 113 -15.77 -22.95 35.34
N ASN A 114 -16.29 -24.13 35.69
CA ASN A 114 -16.09 -25.34 34.91
C ASN A 114 -17.35 -25.59 34.08
N VAL A 115 -17.20 -25.61 32.76
CA VAL A 115 -18.26 -25.94 31.83
C VAL A 115 -18.00 -27.30 31.19
N ALA A 116 -19.03 -28.12 31.11
CA ALA A 116 -18.98 -29.44 30.50
C ALA A 116 -20.27 -29.69 29.73
N GLY A 117 -20.17 -30.44 28.64
CA GLY A 117 -21.30 -30.75 27.78
C GLY A 117 -20.87 -31.10 26.36
N THR A 118 -21.79 -31.65 25.59
CA THR A 118 -21.54 -32.03 24.19
C THR A 118 -21.14 -30.85 23.31
N GLU A 119 -21.70 -29.67 23.57
CA GLU A 119 -21.40 -28.42 22.88
C GLU A 119 -19.97 -27.95 23.18
N VAL A 120 -19.57 -27.93 24.46
CA VAL A 120 -18.20 -27.61 24.89
C VAL A 120 -17.19 -28.54 24.24
N SER A 121 -17.43 -29.86 24.28
CA SER A 121 -16.52 -30.83 23.64
C SER A 121 -16.47 -30.69 22.11
N ALA A 122 -17.55 -30.25 21.45
CA ALA A 122 -17.52 -29.93 20.03
C ALA A 122 -16.66 -28.69 19.77
N MET A 123 -16.85 -27.62 20.55
CA MET A 123 -16.09 -26.38 20.42
C MET A 123 -14.59 -26.59 20.68
N MET A 124 -14.22 -27.35 21.72
CA MET A 124 -12.83 -27.70 22.01
C MET A 124 -12.16 -28.38 20.82
N ARG A 125 -12.82 -29.35 20.18
CA ARG A 125 -12.29 -30.01 18.97
C ARG A 125 -12.08 -29.02 17.83
N SER A 126 -13.07 -28.17 17.55
CA SER A 126 -12.95 -27.14 16.52
C SER A 126 -11.80 -26.16 16.78
N VAL A 127 -11.62 -25.76 18.04
CA VAL A 127 -10.52 -24.87 18.47
C VAL A 127 -9.16 -25.55 18.28
N VAL A 128 -9.02 -26.81 18.67
CA VAL A 128 -7.76 -27.57 18.48
C VAL A 128 -7.43 -27.75 17.00
N ASP A 129 -8.41 -28.12 16.17
CA ASP A 129 -8.22 -28.27 14.72
C ASP A 129 -7.77 -26.94 14.09
N GLN A 130 -8.45 -25.84 14.43
CA GLN A 130 -8.11 -24.50 13.95
C GLN A 130 -6.72 -24.05 14.41
N PHE A 131 -6.35 -24.32 15.67
CA PHE A 131 -5.02 -24.03 16.18
C PHE A 131 -3.95 -24.82 15.45
N GLY A 132 -4.23 -26.08 15.09
CA GLY A 132 -3.33 -26.90 14.27
C GLY A 132 -3.04 -26.29 12.90
N GLU A 133 -4.04 -25.69 12.25
CA GLU A 133 -3.82 -24.92 11.02
C GLU A 133 -3.03 -23.63 11.25
N TYR A 134 -3.32 -22.93 12.35
CA TYR A 134 -2.62 -21.71 12.76
C TYR A 134 -1.13 -21.96 13.01
N ALA A 135 -0.79 -22.99 13.78
CA ALA A 135 0.59 -23.38 14.08
C ALA A 135 1.40 -23.71 12.81
N LYS A 136 0.80 -24.42 11.84
CA LYS A 136 1.46 -24.74 10.56
C LYS A 136 1.82 -23.50 9.73
N LEU A 137 1.04 -22.43 9.83
CA LEU A 137 1.31 -21.19 9.11
C LEU A 137 2.20 -20.22 9.91
N ASN A 138 2.18 -20.30 11.24
CA ASN A 138 2.99 -19.47 12.13
C ASN A 138 4.32 -20.14 12.50
N LYS A 139 5.37 -19.79 11.77
CA LYS A 139 6.73 -20.33 11.94
C LYS A 139 7.39 -20.12 13.32
N LYS A 140 6.79 -19.31 14.22
CA LYS A 140 7.31 -19.11 15.57
C LYS A 140 6.86 -20.19 16.55
N LEU A 141 5.82 -20.95 16.20
CA LEU A 141 5.28 -22.01 17.04
C LEU A 141 5.90 -23.37 16.65
N PRO A 142 6.28 -24.20 17.63
CA PRO A 142 6.57 -25.61 17.41
C PRO A 142 5.42 -26.34 16.72
N GLU A 143 5.73 -27.24 15.78
CA GLU A 143 4.72 -27.98 15.00
C GLU A 143 3.95 -29.01 15.85
N ASP A 144 4.51 -29.44 16.98
CA ASP A 144 3.97 -30.43 17.92
C ASP A 144 3.01 -29.84 18.97
N LEU A 145 2.91 -28.51 19.09
CA LEU A 145 2.01 -27.86 20.06
C LEU A 145 0.53 -28.24 19.85
N GLY A 146 0.11 -28.48 18.60
CA GLY A 146 -1.27 -28.87 18.31
C GLY A 146 -1.64 -30.23 18.92
N GLU A 147 -0.70 -31.18 18.93
CA GLU A 147 -0.89 -32.51 19.53
C GLU A 147 -0.96 -32.43 21.06
N GLN A 148 -0.10 -31.61 21.67
CA GLN A 148 -0.10 -31.39 23.13
C GLN A 148 -1.40 -30.75 23.64
N LEU A 149 -2.03 -29.89 22.83
CA LEU A 149 -3.31 -29.26 23.17
C LEU A 149 -4.50 -30.23 23.07
N ALA A 150 -4.41 -31.26 22.22
CA ALA A 150 -5.47 -32.25 22.07
C ALA A 150 -5.66 -33.12 23.33
N ASP A 151 -4.62 -33.24 24.15
CA ASP A 151 -4.65 -33.97 25.42
C ASP A 151 -5.33 -33.18 26.57
N ILE A 152 -5.60 -31.89 26.37
CA ILE A 152 -6.25 -31.05 27.38
C ILE A 152 -7.77 -31.29 27.37
N SER A 153 -8.28 -31.87 28.47
CA SER A 153 -9.70 -32.15 28.66
C SER A 153 -10.51 -31.01 29.30
N ASP A 154 -9.83 -29.98 29.80
CA ASP A 154 -10.45 -28.84 30.47
C ASP A 154 -10.57 -27.63 29.52
N ALA A 155 -11.78 -27.07 29.41
CA ALA A 155 -12.10 -25.99 28.48
C ALA A 155 -11.38 -24.68 28.83
N ALA A 156 -11.31 -24.34 30.12
CA ALA A 156 -10.67 -23.11 30.59
C ALA A 156 -9.18 -23.14 30.33
N ARG A 157 -8.52 -24.25 30.70
CA ARG A 157 -7.10 -24.48 30.47
C ARG A 157 -6.75 -24.49 28.99
N LEU A 158 -7.58 -25.12 28.14
CA LEU A 158 -7.36 -25.14 26.69
C LEU A 158 -7.40 -23.72 26.12
N ALA A 159 -8.43 -22.94 26.46
CA ALA A 159 -8.57 -21.57 26.00
C ALA A 159 -7.38 -20.70 26.43
N ASP A 160 -6.92 -20.84 27.67
CA ASP A 160 -5.81 -20.06 28.23
C ASP A 160 -4.47 -20.41 27.58
N THR A 161 -4.23 -21.71 27.36
CA THR A 161 -3.00 -22.19 26.70
C THR A 161 -2.93 -21.70 25.25
N ILE A 162 -4.07 -21.67 24.54
CA ILE A 162 -4.11 -21.14 23.18
C ILE A 162 -3.95 -19.61 23.19
N ALA A 163 -4.65 -18.90 24.08
CA ALA A 163 -4.56 -17.44 24.19
C ALA A 163 -3.13 -16.96 24.48
N ALA A 164 -2.36 -17.70 25.28
CA ALA A 164 -0.95 -17.43 25.54
C ALA A 164 -0.11 -17.45 24.24
N ASN A 165 -0.39 -18.39 23.33
CA ASN A 165 0.34 -18.60 22.09
C ASN A 165 -0.19 -17.79 20.89
N LEU A 166 -1.35 -17.14 21.02
CA LEU A 166 -1.90 -16.28 19.98
C LEU A 166 -1.10 -14.98 19.82
N ASN A 167 -0.89 -14.58 18.57
CA ASN A 167 -0.35 -13.26 18.23
C ASN A 167 -1.49 -12.22 18.15
N ALA A 168 -2.00 -11.81 19.30
CA ALA A 168 -3.08 -10.82 19.42
C ALA A 168 -2.63 -9.58 20.21
N LYS A 169 -3.35 -8.47 20.06
CA LYS A 169 -3.08 -7.24 20.80
C LYS A 169 -3.37 -7.43 22.30
N VAL A 170 -2.73 -6.62 23.14
CA VAL A 170 -2.94 -6.65 24.61
C VAL A 170 -4.43 -6.50 24.95
N SER A 171 -5.15 -5.59 24.29
CA SER A 171 -6.60 -5.40 24.48
C SER A 171 -7.40 -6.69 24.28
N ASP A 172 -7.07 -7.45 23.23
CA ASP A 172 -7.81 -8.65 22.85
C ASP A 172 -7.46 -9.80 23.80
N LYS A 173 -6.17 -9.93 24.16
CA LYS A 173 -5.73 -10.88 25.19
C LYS A 173 -6.34 -10.57 26.55
N GLN A 174 -6.48 -9.29 26.89
CA GLN A 174 -7.09 -8.88 28.13
C GLN A 174 -8.59 -9.18 28.16
N ALA A 175 -9.29 -9.02 27.03
CA ALA A 175 -10.68 -9.44 26.90
C ALA A 175 -10.83 -10.95 27.13
N LEU A 176 -9.93 -11.77 26.58
CA LEU A 176 -9.89 -13.22 26.85
C LEU A 176 -9.62 -13.55 28.32
N LEU A 177 -8.70 -12.83 28.97
CA LEU A 177 -8.39 -13.04 30.38
C LEU A 177 -9.59 -12.70 31.29
N THR A 178 -10.38 -11.70 30.90
CA THR A 178 -11.50 -11.15 31.67
C THR A 178 -12.79 -11.95 31.51
N GLU A 179 -13.00 -12.64 30.37
CA GLU A 179 -14.20 -13.45 30.13
C GLU A 179 -14.28 -14.63 31.11
N PRO A 180 -15.28 -14.70 32.01
CA PRO A 180 -15.38 -15.78 33.00
C PRO A 180 -15.81 -17.12 32.40
N ASP A 181 -16.66 -17.11 31.36
CA ASP A 181 -17.24 -18.32 30.77
C ASP A 181 -16.24 -19.00 29.82
N PRO A 182 -15.76 -20.24 30.12
CA PRO A 182 -14.78 -20.91 29.27
C PRO A 182 -15.30 -21.22 27.87
N LEU A 183 -16.61 -21.45 27.68
CA LEU A 183 -17.17 -21.72 26.36
C LEU A 183 -17.07 -20.47 25.48
N LYS A 184 -17.48 -19.31 26.01
CA LYS A 184 -17.31 -18.02 25.31
C LYS A 184 -15.85 -17.70 25.05
N ARG A 185 -14.96 -18.02 25.99
CA ARG A 185 -13.52 -17.83 25.79
C ARG A 185 -12.99 -18.68 24.63
N LEU A 186 -13.45 -19.94 24.51
CA LEU A 186 -13.13 -20.80 23.36
C LEU A 186 -13.66 -20.21 22.04
N GLU A 187 -14.87 -19.67 22.02
CA GLU A 187 -15.45 -18.99 20.84
C GLU A 187 -14.64 -17.75 20.44
N MET A 188 -14.25 -16.91 21.40
CA MET A 188 -13.42 -15.74 21.16
C MET A 188 -12.05 -16.12 20.60
N VAL A 189 -11.39 -17.11 21.21
CA VAL A 189 -10.12 -17.66 20.74
C VAL A 189 -10.22 -18.18 19.31
N PHE A 190 -11.30 -18.90 18.99
CA PHE A 190 -11.57 -19.40 17.64
C PHE A 190 -11.69 -18.24 16.63
N SER A 191 -12.48 -17.22 16.96
CA SER A 191 -12.69 -16.06 16.09
C SER A 191 -11.39 -15.28 15.85
N PHE A 192 -10.57 -15.07 16.88
CA PHE A 192 -9.28 -14.42 16.73
C PHE A 192 -8.32 -15.24 15.86
N MET A 193 -8.30 -16.57 16.01
CA MET A 193 -7.51 -17.45 15.14
C MET A 193 -7.96 -17.36 13.68
N GLU A 194 -9.27 -17.33 13.41
CA GLU A 194 -9.81 -17.22 12.05
C GLU A 194 -9.36 -15.92 11.37
N GLY A 195 -9.42 -14.79 12.09
CA GLY A 195 -8.93 -13.50 11.60
C GLY A 195 -7.44 -13.53 11.26
N GLU A 196 -6.61 -14.05 12.17
CA GLU A 196 -5.16 -14.14 11.97
C GLU A 196 -4.78 -15.11 10.84
N LEU A 197 -5.47 -16.24 10.73
CA LEU A 197 -5.28 -17.20 9.65
C LEU A 197 -5.53 -16.57 8.28
N SER A 198 -6.60 -15.77 8.14
CA SER A 198 -6.90 -15.04 6.91
C SER A 198 -5.75 -14.10 6.52
N VAL A 199 -5.21 -13.35 7.48
CA VAL A 199 -4.06 -12.46 7.26
C VAL A 199 -2.82 -13.25 6.82
N LEU A 200 -2.47 -14.31 7.56
CA LEU A 200 -1.30 -15.17 7.24
C LEU A 200 -1.42 -15.82 5.86
N GLN A 201 -2.61 -16.23 5.43
CA GLN A 201 -2.85 -16.77 4.10
C GLN A 201 -2.64 -15.73 3.01
N VAL A 202 -3.12 -14.50 3.20
CA VAL A 202 -2.91 -13.39 2.26
C VAL A 202 -1.42 -13.05 2.16
N GLU A 203 -0.72 -12.95 3.30
CA GLU A 203 0.73 -12.73 3.32
C GLU A 203 1.50 -13.82 2.58
N ARG A 204 1.15 -15.09 2.80
CA ARG A 204 1.77 -16.22 2.10
C ARG A 204 1.55 -16.13 0.59
N LYS A 205 0.35 -15.74 0.15
CA LYS A 205 0.01 -15.56 -1.27
C LYS A 205 0.78 -14.39 -1.91
N ILE A 206 0.99 -13.30 -1.18
CA ILE A 206 1.82 -12.16 -1.62
C ILE A 206 3.27 -12.59 -1.71
N ARG A 207 3.83 -13.21 -0.65
CA ARG A 207 5.21 -13.70 -0.61
C ARG A 207 5.49 -14.69 -1.75
N GLY A 208 4.55 -15.59 -2.05
CA GLY A 208 4.65 -16.50 -3.18
C GLY A 208 4.58 -15.83 -4.56
N ARG A 209 3.84 -14.72 -4.71
CA ARG A 209 3.86 -13.91 -5.94
C ARG A 209 5.19 -13.17 -6.11
N VAL A 210 5.68 -12.53 -5.06
CA VAL A 210 6.96 -11.83 -5.04
C VAL A 210 8.11 -12.79 -5.36
N LYS A 211 8.15 -13.97 -4.72
CA LYS A 211 9.18 -14.99 -4.98
C LYS A 211 9.20 -15.43 -6.45
N ARG A 212 8.06 -15.76 -7.04
CA ARG A 212 7.96 -16.14 -8.46
C ARG A 212 8.39 -15.02 -9.41
N GLN A 213 8.03 -13.77 -9.07
CA GLN A 213 8.47 -12.61 -9.85
C GLN A 213 9.99 -12.43 -9.77
N MET A 214 10.57 -12.55 -8.58
CA MET A 214 12.03 -12.46 -8.39
C MET A 214 12.77 -13.59 -9.13
N GLU A 215 12.30 -14.83 -9.03
CA GLU A 215 12.87 -15.96 -9.77
C GLU A 215 12.80 -15.75 -11.28
N LYS A 216 11.69 -15.19 -11.79
CA LYS A 216 11.55 -14.82 -13.19
C LYS A 216 12.55 -13.72 -13.59
N THR A 217 12.65 -12.64 -12.82
CA THR A 217 13.61 -11.55 -13.08
C THR A 217 15.06 -12.04 -13.02
N GLN A 218 15.42 -12.88 -12.03
CA GLN A 218 16.76 -13.47 -11.94
C GLN A 218 17.06 -14.39 -13.12
N ARG A 219 16.09 -15.21 -13.54
CA ARG A 219 16.23 -16.07 -14.71
C ARG A 219 16.39 -15.24 -15.98
N GLU A 220 15.59 -14.20 -16.19
CA GLU A 220 15.70 -13.29 -17.34
C GLU A 220 17.04 -12.55 -17.34
N TYR A 221 17.50 -12.05 -16.19
CA TYR A 221 18.82 -11.45 -16.03
C TYR A 221 19.93 -12.42 -16.41
N TYR A 222 19.89 -13.64 -15.88
CA TYR A 222 20.88 -14.67 -16.16
C TYR A 222 20.89 -15.07 -17.65
N LEU A 223 19.72 -15.28 -18.25
CA LEU A 223 19.60 -15.59 -19.68
C LEU A 223 20.12 -14.45 -20.56
N ASN A 224 19.85 -13.20 -20.20
CA ASN A 224 20.39 -12.05 -20.93
C ASN A 224 21.91 -11.95 -20.80
N GLU A 225 22.49 -12.20 -19.62
CA GLU A 225 23.95 -12.27 -19.47
C GLU A 225 24.56 -13.43 -20.26
N GLN A 226 23.89 -14.59 -20.30
CA GLN A 226 24.32 -15.69 -21.18
C GLN A 226 24.24 -15.32 -22.67
N LEU A 227 23.16 -14.67 -23.10
CA LEU A 227 23.02 -14.19 -24.48
C LEU A 227 24.11 -13.18 -24.83
N LYS A 228 24.45 -12.26 -23.93
CA LYS A 228 25.57 -11.33 -24.12
C LYS A 228 26.91 -12.05 -24.21
N ALA A 229 27.16 -13.02 -23.34
CA ALA A 229 28.39 -13.82 -23.39
C ALA A 229 28.49 -14.57 -24.74
N ILE A 230 27.40 -15.18 -25.20
CA ILE A 230 27.30 -15.85 -26.50
C ILE A 230 27.51 -14.86 -27.66
N GLN A 231 26.88 -13.68 -27.64
CA GLN A 231 27.05 -12.64 -28.65
C GLN A 231 28.48 -12.09 -28.69
N SER A 232 29.13 -11.96 -27.53
CA SER A 232 30.53 -11.57 -27.40
C SER A 232 31.49 -12.65 -27.92
N GLU A 233 31.18 -13.94 -27.71
CA GLU A 233 31.98 -15.06 -28.23
C GLU A 233 31.74 -15.31 -29.75
N LEU A 234 30.55 -15.01 -30.25
CA LEU A 234 30.20 -15.10 -31.68
C LEU A 234 30.69 -13.90 -32.52
N GLY A 235 31.39 -12.93 -31.91
CA GLY A 235 32.04 -11.83 -32.63
C GLY A 235 31.09 -10.73 -33.13
N GLY A 236 29.90 -10.58 -32.55
CA GLY A 236 28.88 -9.62 -32.98
C GLY A 236 28.71 -8.44 -32.03
N GLY A 237 29.70 -7.54 -31.98
CA GLY A 237 29.67 -6.35 -31.11
C GLY A 237 28.73 -5.21 -31.53
N ASP A 238 28.09 -5.25 -32.71
CA ASP A 238 27.46 -4.05 -33.30
C ASP A 238 26.07 -4.30 -33.95
N GLY A 239 25.32 -5.32 -33.52
CA GLY A 239 24.09 -5.74 -34.23
C GLY A 239 22.82 -4.96 -33.90
N GLU A 240 22.47 -4.79 -32.62
CA GLU A 240 21.19 -4.14 -32.21
C GLU A 240 21.36 -2.66 -31.86
N ASP A 241 22.43 -2.28 -31.17
CA ASP A 241 22.65 -0.90 -30.69
C ASP A 241 23.05 0.06 -31.83
N GLY A 242 23.75 -0.43 -32.85
CA GLY A 242 24.08 0.34 -34.04
C GLY A 242 22.85 0.66 -34.90
N ASP A 243 21.88 -0.26 -34.91
CA ASP A 243 20.66 -0.14 -35.71
C ASP A 243 19.68 0.89 -35.11
N GLU A 244 19.52 0.92 -33.76
CA GLU A 244 18.69 1.94 -33.08
C GLU A 244 19.18 3.37 -33.38
N ILE A 245 20.49 3.59 -33.26
CA ILE A 245 21.10 4.89 -33.49
C ILE A 245 20.97 5.31 -34.96
N ALA A 246 21.11 4.36 -35.89
CA ALA A 246 20.92 4.60 -37.32
C ALA A 246 19.45 4.93 -37.64
N GLU A 247 18.49 4.24 -37.03
CA GLU A 247 17.06 4.50 -37.19
C GLU A 247 16.69 5.92 -36.69
N LEU A 248 17.16 6.29 -35.50
CA LEU A 248 16.95 7.63 -34.94
C LEU A 248 17.53 8.72 -35.85
N GLN A 249 18.73 8.50 -36.40
CA GLN A 249 19.34 9.41 -37.37
C GLN A 249 18.49 9.53 -38.64
N ALA A 250 18.05 8.41 -39.21
CA ALA A 250 17.19 8.40 -40.40
C ALA A 250 15.87 9.14 -40.16
N ARG A 251 15.26 8.99 -38.98
CA ARG A 251 14.05 9.73 -38.59
C ARG A 251 14.29 11.23 -38.45
N ILE A 252 15.41 11.65 -37.87
CA ILE A 252 15.79 13.07 -37.75
C ILE A 252 15.93 13.70 -39.14
N ASP A 253 16.53 12.98 -40.09
CA ASP A 253 16.76 13.49 -41.44
C ASP A 253 15.51 13.43 -42.34
N GLY A 254 14.63 12.45 -42.13
CA GLY A 254 13.38 12.30 -42.88
C GLY A 254 12.26 13.24 -42.45
N LEU A 255 12.25 13.71 -41.19
CA LEU A 255 11.21 14.60 -40.67
C LEU A 255 11.47 16.07 -41.01
N LYS A 256 10.39 16.82 -41.26
CA LYS A 256 10.42 18.27 -41.53
C LYS A 256 10.54 19.08 -40.23
N LEU A 257 11.59 18.83 -39.46
CA LEU A 257 11.89 19.52 -38.21
C LEU A 257 12.17 21.02 -38.46
N SER A 258 11.86 21.88 -37.49
CA SER A 258 12.37 23.26 -37.50
C SER A 258 13.90 23.25 -37.30
N LYS A 259 14.59 24.33 -37.71
CA LYS A 259 16.05 24.45 -37.54
C LYS A 259 16.48 24.23 -36.09
N GLU A 260 15.75 24.83 -35.16
CA GLU A 260 15.97 24.68 -33.71
C GLU A 260 15.76 23.23 -33.24
N ALA A 261 14.66 22.59 -33.64
CA ALA A 261 14.37 21.21 -33.25
C ALA A 261 15.39 20.21 -33.84
N LYS A 262 15.83 20.42 -35.09
CA LYS A 262 16.83 19.57 -35.74
C LYS A 262 18.19 19.65 -35.02
N THR A 263 18.70 20.87 -34.79
CA THR A 263 19.96 21.06 -34.05
C THR A 263 19.89 20.46 -32.64
N LYS A 264 18.74 20.60 -31.97
CA LYS A 264 18.54 20.00 -30.65
C LYS A 264 18.53 18.46 -30.71
N ALA A 265 17.80 17.87 -31.65
CA ALA A 265 17.75 16.41 -31.83
C ALA A 265 19.14 15.82 -32.12
N GLU A 266 19.91 16.43 -33.02
CA GLU A 266 21.28 16.01 -33.36
C GLU A 266 22.22 16.09 -32.15
N THR A 267 22.10 17.16 -31.36
CA THR A 267 22.92 17.33 -30.14
C THR A 267 22.63 16.24 -29.10
N GLU A 268 21.36 15.89 -28.90
CA GLU A 268 20.98 14.83 -27.96
C GLU A 268 21.33 13.43 -28.49
N LEU A 269 21.19 13.19 -29.80
CA LEU A 269 21.62 11.93 -30.42
C LEU A 269 23.14 11.73 -30.32
N LYS A 270 23.93 12.79 -30.47
CA LYS A 270 25.39 12.74 -30.26
C LYS A 270 25.75 12.35 -28.83
N LYS A 271 25.01 12.85 -27.83
CA LYS A 271 25.20 12.44 -26.43
C LYS A 271 24.83 10.99 -26.22
N LEU A 272 23.71 10.55 -26.79
CA LEU A 272 23.25 9.16 -26.69
C LEU A 272 24.30 8.18 -27.23
N LYS A 273 24.95 8.50 -28.37
CA LYS A 273 26.05 7.70 -28.96
C LYS A 273 27.23 7.46 -28.01
N THR A 274 27.51 8.40 -27.11
CA THR A 274 28.65 8.33 -26.18
C THR A 274 28.31 7.75 -24.81
N MET A 275 27.02 7.52 -24.53
CA MET A 275 26.55 7.05 -23.24
C MET A 275 26.44 5.53 -23.22
N GLN A 276 26.53 4.95 -22.02
CA GLN A 276 26.24 3.52 -21.85
C GLN A 276 24.75 3.26 -22.12
N PRO A 277 24.38 2.31 -23.01
CA PRO A 277 23.01 2.10 -23.48
C PRO A 277 21.99 1.87 -22.36
N MET A 278 22.39 1.25 -21.25
CA MET A 278 21.50 0.93 -20.12
C MET A 278 21.49 1.99 -19.01
N SER A 279 22.13 3.15 -19.22
CA SER A 279 22.13 4.21 -18.22
C SER A 279 20.76 4.90 -18.11
N ALA A 280 20.44 5.37 -16.90
CA ALA A 280 19.24 6.17 -16.64
C ALA A 280 19.20 7.43 -17.54
N GLU A 281 20.35 8.04 -17.81
CA GLU A 281 20.48 9.21 -18.68
C GLU A 281 20.18 8.87 -20.14
N ALA A 282 20.67 7.74 -20.65
CA ALA A 282 20.34 7.27 -21.99
C ALA A 282 18.83 7.04 -22.16
N THR A 283 18.17 6.47 -21.15
CA THR A 283 16.71 6.27 -21.15
C THR A 283 15.95 7.60 -21.23
N VAL A 284 16.38 8.62 -20.50
CA VAL A 284 15.77 9.96 -20.54
C VAL A 284 15.93 10.59 -21.93
N ILE A 285 17.11 10.46 -22.55
CA ILE A 285 17.35 11.00 -23.90
C ILE A 285 16.55 10.25 -24.97
N ARG A 286 16.46 8.91 -24.89
CA ARG A 286 15.62 8.12 -25.80
C ARG A 286 14.17 8.56 -25.75
N ASN A 287 13.60 8.67 -24.55
CA ASN A 287 12.23 9.14 -24.38
C ASN A 287 12.02 10.55 -24.94
N TYR A 288 12.99 11.45 -24.73
CA TYR A 288 12.94 12.79 -25.30
C TYR A 288 12.95 12.77 -26.83
N LEU A 289 13.85 11.98 -27.45
CA LEU A 289 13.92 11.84 -28.91
C LEU A 289 12.65 11.18 -29.47
N ASP A 290 12.09 10.16 -28.82
CA ASP A 290 10.84 9.54 -29.26
C ASP A 290 9.64 10.51 -29.20
N VAL A 291 9.55 11.33 -28.15
CA VAL A 291 8.51 12.37 -28.08
C VAL A 291 8.73 13.39 -29.19
N LEU A 292 9.95 13.90 -29.35
CA LEU A 292 10.27 14.93 -30.35
C LEU A 292 10.02 14.44 -31.77
N LEU A 293 10.50 13.24 -32.12
CA LEU A 293 10.36 12.64 -33.45
C LEU A 293 8.99 12.02 -33.69
N GLY A 294 8.21 11.78 -32.64
CA GLY A 294 6.82 11.32 -32.75
C GLY A 294 5.83 12.43 -33.08
N LEU A 295 6.23 13.70 -32.99
CA LEU A 295 5.35 14.83 -33.32
C LEU A 295 5.13 14.95 -34.83
N PRO A 296 3.95 15.43 -35.26
CA PRO A 296 3.56 15.48 -36.68
C PRO A 296 4.18 16.68 -37.43
N TRP A 297 5.51 16.75 -37.46
CA TRP A 297 6.27 17.82 -38.09
C TRP A 297 5.93 17.96 -39.58
N GLY A 298 5.53 19.16 -39.98
CA GLY A 298 5.21 19.47 -41.37
C GLY A 298 4.03 18.68 -41.98
N LYS A 299 3.37 17.82 -41.20
CA LYS A 299 2.23 16.99 -41.63
C LYS A 299 0.94 17.70 -41.27
N LYS A 300 0.18 18.18 -42.25
CA LYS A 300 -1.08 18.91 -42.03
C LYS A 300 -2.23 18.19 -42.74
N SER A 301 -3.38 18.10 -42.09
CA SER A 301 -4.63 17.70 -42.74
C SER A 301 -5.01 18.74 -43.79
N ARG A 302 -5.56 18.27 -44.92
CA ARG A 302 -6.07 19.14 -45.98
C ARG A 302 -7.36 19.80 -45.52
N LEU A 303 -7.30 21.11 -45.29
CA LEU A 303 -8.46 21.89 -44.88
C LEU A 303 -9.51 21.99 -45.99
N LYS A 304 -10.76 21.69 -45.64
CA LYS A 304 -11.93 21.94 -46.50
C LYS A 304 -12.48 23.34 -46.16
N LYS A 305 -12.59 24.20 -47.18
CA LYS A 305 -13.09 25.59 -47.05
C LYS A 305 -14.51 25.76 -47.61
N ASP A 306 -15.24 24.67 -47.78
CA ASP A 306 -16.58 24.66 -48.37
C ASP A 306 -17.62 24.90 -47.29
N ILE A 307 -18.11 26.15 -47.23
CA ILE A 307 -19.04 26.60 -46.20
C ILE A 307 -20.41 25.94 -46.34
N ALA A 308 -20.89 25.73 -47.57
CA ALA A 308 -22.17 25.06 -47.81
C ALA A 308 -22.13 23.61 -47.32
N LYS A 309 -21.01 22.90 -47.57
CA LYS A 309 -20.82 21.56 -46.99
C LYS A 309 -20.68 21.57 -45.48
N ALA A 310 -20.04 22.59 -44.90
CA ALA A 310 -19.95 22.71 -43.44
C ALA A 310 -21.34 22.86 -42.81
N GLN A 311 -22.22 23.69 -43.39
CA GLN A 311 -23.61 23.82 -42.96
C GLN A 311 -24.36 22.49 -43.05
N ALA A 312 -24.27 21.80 -44.19
CA ALA A 312 -24.94 20.50 -44.37
C ALA A 312 -24.47 19.43 -43.35
N VAL A 313 -23.17 19.40 -43.03
CA VAL A 313 -22.61 18.52 -42.00
C VAL A 313 -23.15 18.84 -40.61
N LEU A 314 -23.29 20.13 -40.27
CA LEU A 314 -23.87 20.57 -39.00
C LEU A 314 -25.37 20.24 -38.92
N ASP A 315 -26.11 20.42 -40.02
CA ASP A 315 -27.54 20.10 -40.09
C ASP A 315 -27.82 18.60 -40.02
N GLN A 316 -26.93 17.78 -40.57
CA GLN A 316 -27.02 16.34 -40.45
C GLN A 316 -26.78 15.84 -39.01
N ASP A 317 -25.77 16.40 -38.33
CA ASP A 317 -25.36 15.90 -37.01
C ASP A 317 -26.21 16.46 -35.86
N HIS A 318 -26.87 17.61 -36.05
CA HIS A 318 -27.61 18.30 -35.00
C HIS A 318 -28.95 18.78 -35.53
N TYR A 319 -30.04 18.33 -34.92
CA TYR A 319 -31.39 18.85 -35.20
C TYR A 319 -31.61 20.19 -34.46
N ALA A 320 -32.28 21.15 -35.10
CA ALA A 320 -32.45 22.54 -34.61
C ALA A 320 -31.13 23.32 -34.44
N LEU A 321 -31.05 24.25 -33.47
CA LEU A 321 -29.88 25.10 -33.18
C LEU A 321 -29.47 26.07 -34.32
N ASP A 322 -30.43 26.57 -35.11
CA ASP A 322 -30.16 27.37 -36.31
C ASP A 322 -29.23 28.56 -36.06
N LYS A 323 -29.49 29.34 -35.00
CA LYS A 323 -28.65 30.48 -34.61
C LYS A 323 -27.21 30.09 -34.24
N VAL A 324 -27.02 28.93 -33.62
CA VAL A 324 -25.69 28.43 -33.21
C VAL A 324 -24.92 27.94 -34.44
N LYS A 325 -25.59 27.18 -35.32
CA LYS A 325 -25.00 26.71 -36.57
C LYS A 325 -24.60 27.86 -37.49
N GLU A 326 -25.48 28.86 -37.63
CA GLU A 326 -25.20 30.09 -38.39
C GLU A 326 -23.93 30.78 -37.86
N ARG A 327 -23.80 30.92 -36.53
CA ARG A 327 -22.61 31.52 -35.91
C ARG A 327 -21.33 30.72 -36.13
N ILE A 328 -21.41 29.40 -36.10
CA ILE A 328 -20.27 28.50 -36.42
C ILE A 328 -19.88 28.70 -37.88
N VAL A 329 -20.84 28.78 -38.79
CA VAL A 329 -20.60 28.99 -40.21
C VAL A 329 -19.98 30.35 -40.50
N GLU A 330 -20.45 31.42 -39.85
CA GLU A 330 -19.82 32.74 -39.93
C GLU A 330 -18.35 32.69 -39.50
N TYR A 331 -18.07 32.01 -38.39
CA TYR A 331 -16.70 31.83 -37.90
C TYR A 331 -15.80 31.10 -38.90
N LEU A 332 -16.32 30.02 -39.50
CA LEU A 332 -15.61 29.27 -40.54
C LEU A 332 -15.42 30.09 -41.83
N ALA A 333 -16.38 30.93 -42.19
CA ALA A 333 -16.29 31.81 -43.36
C ALA A 333 -15.19 32.87 -43.19
N VAL A 334 -15.07 33.45 -41.99
CA VAL A 334 -13.95 34.35 -41.65
C VAL A 334 -12.62 33.59 -41.77
N GLN A 335 -12.50 32.42 -41.13
CA GLN A 335 -11.28 31.60 -41.22
C GLN A 335 -10.92 31.15 -42.64
N ALA A 336 -11.90 30.92 -43.50
CA ALA A 336 -11.65 30.54 -44.89
C ALA A 336 -10.89 31.65 -45.65
N ARG A 337 -11.17 32.92 -45.32
CA ARG A 337 -10.56 34.11 -45.93
C ARG A 337 -9.20 34.48 -45.32
N THR A 338 -9.02 34.31 -44.01
CA THR A 338 -7.74 34.60 -43.33
C THR A 338 -6.85 33.36 -43.25
N ASN A 339 -5.69 33.38 -43.93
CA ASN A 339 -4.67 32.33 -43.80
C ASN A 339 -3.94 32.32 -42.43
N LYS A 340 -4.36 33.14 -41.46
CA LYS A 340 -3.83 33.18 -40.09
C LYS A 340 -4.96 32.99 -39.09
N LEU A 341 -4.78 32.04 -38.17
CA LEU A 341 -5.66 31.71 -37.04
C LEU A 341 -5.67 32.78 -35.92
N LYS A 342 -5.29 34.04 -36.19
CA LYS A 342 -5.33 35.14 -35.20
C LYS A 342 -6.76 35.69 -35.06
N GLY A 343 -7.72 34.82 -34.76
CA GLY A 343 -9.09 35.16 -34.45
C GLY A 343 -9.45 34.74 -33.02
N PRO A 344 -10.57 35.22 -32.47
CA PRO A 344 -11.05 34.76 -31.16
C PRO A 344 -11.26 33.23 -31.16
N ILE A 345 -11.03 32.60 -30.01
CA ILE A 345 -11.31 31.17 -29.82
C ILE A 345 -12.81 31.00 -29.67
N LEU A 346 -13.40 30.06 -30.41
CA LEU A 346 -14.83 29.75 -30.30
C LEU A 346 -15.12 29.11 -28.94
N CYS A 347 -15.99 29.75 -28.15
CA CYS A 347 -16.45 29.24 -26.86
C CYS A 347 -17.94 28.87 -26.97
N LEU A 348 -18.26 27.60 -26.73
CA LEU A 348 -19.63 27.10 -26.70
C LEU A 348 -20.07 27.01 -25.23
N VAL A 349 -21.07 27.80 -24.84
CA VAL A 349 -21.56 27.88 -23.45
C VAL A 349 -23.01 27.39 -23.38
N GLY A 350 -23.33 26.63 -22.33
CA GLY A 350 -24.67 26.12 -22.08
C GLY A 350 -24.67 25.03 -21.00
N PRO A 351 -25.83 24.55 -20.55
CA PRO A 351 -25.92 23.49 -19.54
C PRO A 351 -25.29 22.17 -20.03
N PRO A 352 -25.04 21.19 -19.13
CA PRO A 352 -24.60 19.85 -19.52
C PRO A 352 -25.65 19.18 -20.43
N GLY A 353 -25.19 18.33 -21.35
CA GLY A 353 -26.08 17.57 -22.25
C GLY A 353 -26.52 18.28 -23.54
N VAL A 354 -26.24 19.57 -23.73
CA VAL A 354 -26.68 20.32 -24.93
C VAL A 354 -25.85 20.08 -26.21
N GLY A 355 -24.95 19.10 -26.21
CA GLY A 355 -24.18 18.73 -27.42
C GLY A 355 -22.96 19.61 -27.75
N LYS A 356 -22.37 20.31 -26.77
CA LYS A 356 -21.18 21.16 -27.00
C LYS A 356 -20.00 20.39 -27.62
N THR A 357 -19.66 19.24 -27.03
CA THR A 357 -18.59 18.35 -27.51
C THR A 357 -18.91 17.75 -28.89
N SER A 358 -20.18 17.42 -29.15
CA SER A 358 -20.60 16.87 -30.45
C SER A 358 -20.55 17.92 -31.55
N LEU A 359 -20.87 19.18 -31.28
CA LEU A 359 -20.66 20.30 -32.21
C LEU A 359 -19.19 20.44 -32.60
N GLY A 360 -18.26 20.35 -31.63
CA GLY A 360 -16.81 20.36 -31.91
C GLY A 360 -16.36 19.24 -32.86
N LYS A 361 -16.92 18.03 -32.70
CA LYS A 361 -16.67 16.90 -33.61
C LYS A 361 -17.18 17.18 -35.02
N SER A 362 -18.39 17.74 -35.15
CA SER A 362 -18.97 18.11 -36.45
C SER A 362 -18.15 19.19 -37.15
N ILE A 363 -17.62 20.17 -36.42
CA ILE A 363 -16.72 21.19 -36.98
C ILE A 363 -15.42 20.55 -37.50
N ALA A 364 -14.84 19.61 -36.76
CA ALA A 364 -13.65 18.88 -37.21
C ALA A 364 -13.93 18.08 -38.49
N ARG A 365 -15.06 17.37 -38.53
CA ARG A 365 -15.55 16.62 -39.71
C ARG A 365 -15.77 17.52 -40.92
N ALA A 366 -16.43 18.66 -40.73
CA ALA A 366 -16.69 19.66 -41.76
C ALA A 366 -15.39 20.24 -42.35
N THR A 367 -14.43 20.57 -41.49
CA THR A 367 -13.16 21.19 -41.88
C THR A 367 -12.10 20.20 -42.36
N GLY A 368 -12.34 18.89 -42.20
CA GLY A 368 -11.39 17.83 -42.55
C GLY A 368 -10.17 17.79 -41.62
N ARG A 369 -10.36 18.12 -40.35
CA ARG A 369 -9.31 18.12 -39.32
C ARG A 369 -9.50 16.95 -38.38
N GLU A 370 -8.40 16.44 -37.84
CA GLU A 370 -8.45 15.45 -36.76
C GLU A 370 -9.04 16.09 -35.51
N PHE A 371 -9.95 15.37 -34.84
CA PHE A 371 -10.60 15.84 -33.62
C PHE A 371 -9.87 15.35 -32.38
N VAL A 372 -9.50 16.28 -31.50
CA VAL A 372 -8.87 15.99 -30.22
C VAL A 372 -9.68 16.64 -29.12
N ARG A 373 -10.04 15.86 -28.10
CA ARG A 373 -10.69 16.36 -26.89
C ARG A 373 -9.74 16.32 -25.72
N GLN A 374 -9.66 17.42 -24.98
CA GLN A 374 -8.98 17.51 -23.69
C GLN A 374 -9.96 18.11 -22.67
N SER A 375 -10.38 17.33 -21.68
CA SER A 375 -11.12 17.89 -20.53
C SER A 375 -10.14 18.64 -19.63
N LEU A 376 -10.54 19.83 -19.21
CA LEU A 376 -9.87 20.67 -18.23
C LEU A 376 -10.51 20.54 -16.84
N GLY A 377 -11.63 19.82 -16.73
CA GLY A 377 -12.27 19.48 -15.47
C GLY A 377 -11.30 18.80 -14.51
N GLY A 378 -11.13 19.39 -13.33
CA GLY A 378 -10.24 18.88 -12.29
C GLY A 378 -8.75 19.15 -12.49
N VAL A 379 -8.35 19.86 -13.55
CA VAL A 379 -6.95 20.29 -13.73
C VAL A 379 -6.61 21.36 -12.70
N ARG A 380 -5.61 21.09 -11.87
CA ARG A 380 -5.16 22.01 -10.79
C ARG A 380 -3.71 22.47 -10.94
N ASP A 381 -2.95 21.82 -11.82
CA ASP A 381 -1.52 22.07 -12.00
C ASP A 381 -1.21 22.45 -13.45
N GLU A 382 -0.36 23.46 -13.62
CA GLU A 382 0.19 23.90 -14.89
C GLU A 382 0.97 22.77 -15.58
N ALA A 383 1.56 21.86 -14.81
CA ALA A 383 2.30 20.73 -15.33
C ALA A 383 1.45 19.79 -16.20
N GLU A 384 0.13 19.72 -15.98
CA GLU A 384 -0.75 18.93 -16.85
C GLU A 384 -0.85 19.52 -18.26
N ILE A 385 -0.68 20.83 -18.41
CA ILE A 385 -0.72 21.52 -19.70
C ILE A 385 0.67 21.53 -20.34
N ARG A 386 1.71 21.94 -19.59
CA ARG A 386 3.06 22.18 -20.12
C ARG A 386 4.00 20.96 -19.99
N GLY A 387 3.74 20.07 -19.05
CA GLY A 387 4.62 18.95 -18.69
C GLY A 387 5.69 19.33 -17.66
N HIS A 388 6.42 18.32 -17.19
CA HIS A 388 7.53 18.51 -16.26
C HIS A 388 8.87 18.68 -16.99
N ARG A 389 9.85 19.30 -16.31
CA ARG A 389 11.24 19.28 -16.79
C ARG A 389 11.73 17.84 -16.85
N ARG A 390 12.45 17.48 -17.92
CA ARG A 390 13.00 16.15 -18.19
C ARG A 390 14.11 15.65 -17.24
N THR A 391 14.24 16.26 -16.05
CA THR A 391 15.33 15.99 -15.10
C THR A 391 15.13 14.68 -14.31
N TYR A 392 13.94 14.10 -14.33
CA TYR A 392 13.62 12.86 -13.61
C TYR A 392 13.16 11.75 -14.57
N ILE A 393 13.53 10.51 -14.25
CA ILE A 393 13.00 9.31 -14.90
C ILE A 393 11.47 9.32 -14.70
N GLY A 394 10.70 9.27 -15.79
CA GLY A 394 9.23 9.35 -15.75
C GLY A 394 8.65 10.74 -16.05
N SER A 395 9.47 11.75 -16.35
CA SER A 395 8.98 13.05 -16.81
C SER A 395 8.25 12.94 -18.14
N LEU A 396 6.96 13.28 -18.16
CA LEU A 396 6.13 13.24 -19.36
C LEU A 396 5.82 14.64 -19.91
N PRO A 397 5.66 14.77 -21.25
CA PRO A 397 5.19 16.01 -21.83
C PRO A 397 3.74 16.28 -21.44
N GLY A 398 3.36 17.57 -21.38
CA GLY A 398 2.00 17.97 -21.06
C GLY A 398 0.96 17.38 -22.02
N LYS A 399 -0.31 17.39 -21.60
CA LYS A 399 -1.41 16.75 -22.33
C LYS A 399 -1.59 17.30 -23.75
N ILE A 400 -1.25 18.57 -23.99
CA ILE A 400 -1.31 19.19 -25.34
C ILE A 400 -0.37 18.48 -26.31
N ILE A 401 0.89 18.28 -25.94
CA ILE A 401 1.91 17.61 -26.75
C ILE A 401 1.56 16.14 -26.94
N SER A 402 1.14 15.46 -25.87
CA SER A 402 0.72 14.07 -25.90
C SER A 402 -0.45 13.84 -26.87
N ASN A 403 -1.45 14.72 -26.85
CA ASN A 403 -2.58 14.63 -27.75
C ASN A 403 -2.24 15.04 -29.19
N LEU A 404 -1.28 15.95 -29.39
CA LEU A 404 -0.78 16.29 -30.73
C LEU A 404 -0.07 15.09 -31.38
N LYS A 405 0.71 14.33 -30.60
CA LYS A 405 1.29 13.04 -31.03
C LYS A 405 0.19 12.06 -31.45
N LYS A 406 -0.87 11.91 -30.66
CA LYS A 406 -2.04 11.06 -30.99
C LYS A 406 -2.79 11.50 -32.25
N ALA A 407 -2.92 12.81 -32.47
CA ALA A 407 -3.63 13.35 -33.63
C ALA A 407 -2.90 13.11 -34.95
N GLY A 408 -1.58 12.87 -34.94
CA GLY A 408 -0.79 12.58 -36.13
C GLY A 408 -0.71 13.71 -37.17
N THR A 409 -1.28 14.88 -36.88
CA THR A 409 -1.31 16.06 -37.75
C THR A 409 -1.03 17.32 -36.93
N SER A 410 -0.43 18.34 -37.56
CA SER A 410 -0.01 19.59 -36.89
C SER A 410 -1.11 20.67 -36.83
N ASN A 411 -2.27 20.41 -37.43
CA ASN A 411 -3.43 21.29 -37.43
C ASN A 411 -4.72 20.58 -36.98
N PRO A 412 -4.74 19.79 -35.89
CA PRO A 412 -5.97 19.17 -35.41
C PRO A 412 -6.88 20.22 -34.78
N LEU A 413 -8.18 19.93 -34.70
CA LEU A 413 -9.11 20.71 -33.90
C LEU A 413 -9.03 20.22 -32.45
N PHE A 414 -8.51 21.09 -31.57
CA PHE A 414 -8.53 20.86 -30.13
C PHE A 414 -9.82 21.43 -29.54
N LEU A 415 -10.57 20.57 -28.86
CA LEU A 415 -11.67 20.96 -27.99
C LEU A 415 -11.19 20.87 -26.54
N LEU A 416 -11.14 22.03 -25.88
CA LEU A 416 -10.90 22.15 -24.45
C LEU A 416 -12.26 22.15 -23.76
N ASP A 417 -12.60 21.02 -23.12
CA ASP A 417 -13.89 20.81 -22.45
C ASP A 417 -13.79 21.29 -20.99
N GLU A 418 -14.88 21.82 -20.43
CA GLU A 418 -14.98 22.22 -19.01
C GLU A 418 -13.88 23.21 -18.57
N ILE A 419 -13.84 24.37 -19.23
CA ILE A 419 -12.90 25.46 -18.89
C ILE A 419 -13.40 26.33 -17.72
N ASP A 420 -14.70 26.23 -17.41
CA ASP A 420 -15.35 26.82 -16.24
C ASP A 420 -14.93 26.10 -14.95
#